data_AF-A0A7C6CZW9-F1
#
_entry.id   AF-A0A7C6CZW9-F1
#
_cell.length_a   1.000
_cell.length_b   1.000
_cell.length_c   1.000
_cell.angle_alpha   90.00
_cell.angle_beta   90.00
_cell.angle_gamma   90.00
#
_symmetry.space_group_name_H-M   'P 1'
#
loop_
_entity.id
_entity.type
_entity.pdbx_description
1 polymer ?
#
loop_
_entity_poly.entity_id
_entity_poly.type
_entity_poly.pdbx_seq_one_letter_code
_entity_poly.pdbx_strand_id
1 'polypeptide(L)'
;MNLLNQQVKHEHFGDGTVVDCTASHVRVRFPVGEKRFAFPDAFGTYLSLTDPETARLVEDLKKEVEKKRKAKRRALDKQRAEELAERQRELERERLLRSQASSPASQACFWCDGEELEKVFAEWRVFTGLRKSGQDAGKPVRLVRMGNNSACLITEREQGMAEEDRRIAGVFLADETFVGKLCDDGYIPGHPKYRLRFSEEESQRLLFWNYYCDERYPLNTTWNRGRHRYFHNIWMAQILRDVVSLRAETEGEELAKEFFQHFCELNHIDGEKIPPPNGSLIRQKAQAS
;
A
#
# COMPACT_ATOMS: atom_id res chain seq x y z
N MET A 1 49.83 9.18 9.62
CA MET A 1 50.81 8.47 10.47
C MET A 1 51.99 8.07 9.58
N ASN A 2 53.23 8.31 10.01
CA ASN A 2 54.43 7.95 9.25
C ASN A 2 55.17 6.81 9.95
N LEU A 3 55.17 5.62 9.35
CA LEU A 3 55.83 4.43 9.88
C LEU A 3 57.22 4.19 9.25
N LEU A 4 57.69 5.07 8.36
CA LEU A 4 59.00 4.94 7.73
C LEU A 4 60.12 4.89 8.78
N ASN A 5 61.08 3.98 8.56
CA ASN A 5 62.25 3.72 9.40
C ASN A 5 61.94 3.21 10.82
N GLN A 6 60.69 2.86 11.13
CA GLN A 6 60.35 2.23 12.40
C GLN A 6 60.87 0.79 12.47
N GLN A 7 61.36 0.40 13.65
CA GLN A 7 61.84 -0.96 13.93
C GLN A 7 60.69 -1.87 14.35
N VAL A 8 60.54 -2.99 13.65
CA VAL A 8 59.52 -4.01 13.90
C VAL A 8 60.16 -5.37 14.10
N LYS A 9 59.52 -6.24 14.88
CA LYS A 9 59.90 -7.64 15.06
C LYS A 9 58.89 -8.56 14.41
N HIS A 10 59.37 -9.58 13.73
CA HIS A 10 58.56 -10.67 13.19
C HIS A 10 59.06 -12.00 13.77
N GLU A 11 58.15 -12.85 14.23
CA GLU A 11 58.49 -14.11 14.92
C GLU A 11 59.47 -14.99 14.13
N HIS A 12 59.30 -15.07 12.80
CA HIS A 12 60.12 -15.91 11.93
C HIS A 12 61.25 -15.17 11.19
N PHE A 13 61.17 -13.85 11.04
CA PHE A 13 62.11 -13.08 10.20
C PHE A 13 63.04 -12.18 11.02
N GLY A 14 62.88 -12.18 12.34
CA GLY A 14 63.68 -11.37 13.26
C GLY A 14 63.31 -9.89 13.22
N ASP A 15 64.29 -9.05 13.57
CA ASP A 15 64.15 -7.60 13.53
C ASP A 15 64.17 -7.08 12.08
N GLY A 16 63.32 -6.12 11.77
CA GLY A 16 63.20 -5.51 10.45
C GLY A 16 62.87 -4.02 10.53
N THR A 17 63.16 -3.31 9.44
CA THR A 17 62.92 -1.87 9.34
C THR A 17 61.86 -1.58 8.28
N VAL A 18 60.86 -0.75 8.62
CA VAL A 18 59.81 -0.34 7.66
C VAL A 18 60.42 0.56 6.59
N VAL A 19 60.35 0.13 5.33
CA VAL A 19 60.90 0.86 4.16
C VAL A 19 59.84 1.61 3.37
N ASP A 20 58.57 1.23 3.50
CA ASP A 20 57.44 1.86 2.84
C ASP A 20 56.12 1.54 3.55
N CYS A 21 55.20 2.49 3.58
CA CYS A 21 53.90 2.33 4.20
C CYS A 21 52.83 3.07 3.40
N THR A 22 51.84 2.31 2.92
CA THR A 22 50.65 2.82 2.21
C THR A 22 49.40 2.62 3.06
N ALA A 23 48.25 3.12 2.59
CA ALA A 23 46.97 2.94 3.27
C ALA A 23 46.50 1.47 3.38
N SER A 24 47.07 0.55 2.59
CA SER A 24 46.64 -0.87 2.55
C SER A 24 47.75 -1.87 2.89
N HIS A 25 49.02 -1.50 2.75
CA HIS A 25 50.15 -2.39 2.96
C HIS A 25 51.37 -1.68 3.53
N VAL A 26 52.16 -2.41 4.30
CA VAL A 26 53.49 -2.00 4.80
C VAL A 26 54.56 -2.92 4.22
N ARG A 27 55.71 -2.35 3.83
CA ARG A 27 56.89 -3.10 3.42
C ARG A 27 57.97 -2.98 4.48
N VAL A 28 58.51 -4.12 4.87
CA VAL A 28 59.53 -4.25 5.91
C VAL A 28 60.74 -4.97 5.32
N ARG A 29 61.92 -4.40 5.53
CA ARG A 29 63.20 -5.02 5.17
C ARG A 29 63.73 -5.81 6.37
N PHE A 30 63.82 -7.13 6.20
CA PHE A 30 64.46 -8.06 7.14
C PHE A 30 65.83 -8.52 6.62
N PRO A 31 66.65 -9.18 7.45
CA PRO A 31 67.90 -9.80 6.99
C PRO A 31 67.69 -10.79 5.83
N VAL A 32 66.53 -11.43 5.79
CA VAL A 32 66.12 -12.39 4.75
C VAL A 32 65.51 -11.75 3.50
N GLY A 33 65.44 -10.40 3.45
CA GLY A 33 64.89 -9.64 2.33
C GLY A 33 63.64 -8.81 2.68
N GLU A 34 63.11 -8.11 1.67
CA GLU A 34 61.91 -7.29 1.84
C GLU A 34 60.62 -8.12 1.76
N LYS A 35 59.70 -7.87 2.69
CA LYS A 35 58.39 -8.53 2.76
C LYS A 35 57.27 -7.51 2.87
N ARG A 36 56.12 -7.81 2.26
CA ARG A 36 54.92 -6.96 2.26
C ARG A 36 53.84 -7.57 3.16
N PHE A 37 53.25 -6.76 4.03
CA PHE A 37 52.17 -7.16 4.93
C PHE A 37 50.96 -6.24 4.79
N ALA A 38 49.78 -6.75 5.14
CA ALA A 38 48.55 -5.96 5.14
C ALA A 38 48.55 -4.93 6.28
N PHE A 39 48.25 -3.68 5.98
CA PHE A 39 48.18 -2.59 6.96
C PHE A 39 46.71 -2.19 7.21
N PRO A 40 46.30 -1.93 8.47
CA PRO A 40 47.04 -2.10 9.74
C PRO A 40 47.01 -3.53 10.30
N ASP A 41 46.34 -4.47 9.63
CA ASP A 41 45.95 -5.77 10.20
C ASP A 41 47.14 -6.65 10.63
N ALA A 42 48.28 -6.57 9.95
CA ALA A 42 49.46 -7.38 10.24
C ALA A 42 50.20 -6.98 11.52
N PHE A 43 50.00 -5.76 12.01
CA PHE A 43 50.56 -5.33 13.29
C PHE A 43 49.81 -6.01 14.46
N GLY A 44 50.58 -6.53 15.42
CA GLY A 44 50.11 -7.34 16.55
C GLY A 44 49.87 -8.83 16.23
N THR A 45 49.79 -9.21 14.95
CA THR A 45 49.66 -10.63 14.53
C THR A 45 50.96 -11.17 13.97
N TYR A 46 51.62 -10.40 13.09
CA TYR A 46 52.87 -10.80 12.44
C TYR A 46 54.01 -9.82 12.72
N LEU A 47 53.70 -8.53 12.96
CA LEU A 47 54.66 -7.47 13.21
C LEU A 47 54.42 -6.82 14.57
N SER A 48 55.47 -6.72 15.38
CA SER A 48 55.45 -6.00 16.66
C SER A 48 56.35 -4.76 16.58
N LEU A 49 55.80 -3.58 16.82
CA LEU A 49 56.58 -2.33 16.85
C LEU A 49 57.43 -2.27 18.12
N THR A 50 58.67 -1.80 17.98
CA THR A 50 59.59 -1.64 19.12
C THR A 50 59.30 -0.35 19.90
N ASP A 51 58.78 0.68 19.23
CA ASP A 51 58.40 1.95 19.85
C ASP A 51 56.99 1.87 20.47
N PRO A 52 56.84 2.03 21.81
CA PRO A 52 55.56 1.91 22.49
C PRO A 52 54.50 2.93 22.05
N GLU A 53 54.90 4.16 21.72
CA GLU A 53 53.98 5.23 21.32
C GLU A 53 53.43 4.98 19.91
N THR A 54 54.30 4.62 18.96
CA THR A 54 53.89 4.21 17.61
C THR A 54 53.04 2.93 17.64
N ALA A 55 53.35 1.97 18.53
CA ALA A 55 52.54 0.76 18.70
C ALA A 55 51.10 1.08 19.11
N ARG A 56 50.90 1.98 20.09
CA ARG A 56 49.56 2.44 20.52
C ARG A 56 48.78 3.09 19.37
N LEU A 57 49.43 3.97 18.60
CA LEU A 57 48.79 4.64 17.47
C LEU A 57 48.33 3.66 16.36
N VAL A 58 49.11 2.61 16.08
CA VAL A 58 48.69 1.56 15.12
C VAL A 58 47.54 0.73 15.68
N GLU A 59 47.55 0.43 16.98
CA GLU A 59 46.46 -0.29 17.63
C GLU A 59 45.14 0.49 17.57
N ASP A 60 45.17 1.79 17.86
CA ASP A 60 44.00 2.66 17.76
C ASP A 60 43.48 2.77 16.32
N LEU A 61 44.39 2.88 15.34
CA LEU A 61 44.02 2.85 13.93
C LEU A 61 43.36 1.52 13.53
N LYS A 62 43.88 0.39 14.01
CA LYS A 62 43.31 -0.94 13.76
C LYS A 62 41.90 -1.04 14.34
N LYS A 63 41.70 -0.60 15.59
CA LYS A 63 40.36 -0.54 16.22
C LYS A 63 39.39 0.31 15.41
N GLU A 64 39.81 1.48 14.93
CA GLU A 64 38.97 2.35 14.09
C GLU A 64 38.65 1.74 12.72
N VAL A 65 39.62 1.08 12.07
CA VAL A 65 39.40 0.37 10.80
C VAL A 65 38.45 -0.81 10.98
N GLU A 66 38.60 -1.61 12.04
CA GLU A 66 37.68 -2.71 12.37
C GLU A 66 36.27 -2.20 12.68
N LYS A 67 36.15 -1.11 13.45
CA LYS A 67 34.88 -0.45 13.75
C LYS A 67 34.19 0.02 12.46
N LYS A 68 34.92 0.65 11.55
CA LYS A 68 34.41 1.06 10.22
C LYS A 68 33.98 -0.14 9.37
N ARG A 69 34.79 -1.21 9.31
CA ARG A 69 34.45 -2.45 8.60
C ARG A 69 33.19 -3.10 9.16
N LYS A 70 33.05 -3.17 10.50
CA LYS A 70 31.87 -3.70 11.19
C LYS A 70 30.64 -2.83 10.95
N ALA A 71 30.78 -1.51 10.98
CA ALA A 71 29.69 -0.58 10.66
C ALA A 71 29.23 -0.72 9.20
N LYS A 72 30.17 -0.79 8.24
CA LYS A 72 29.87 -1.01 6.83
C LYS A 72 29.15 -2.35 6.60
N ARG A 73 29.61 -3.42 7.24
CA ARG A 73 28.95 -4.74 7.15
C ARG A 73 27.53 -4.69 7.70
N ARG A 74 27.33 -4.08 8.88
CA ARG A 74 25.99 -3.88 9.47
C ARG A 74 25.07 -3.06 8.58
N ALA A 75 25.59 -1.99 7.95
CA ALA A 75 24.81 -1.18 7.03
C ALA A 75 24.40 -1.99 5.79
N LEU A 76 25.32 -2.77 5.21
CA LEU A 76 25.03 -3.64 4.07
C LEU A 76 24.05 -4.77 4.42
N ASP A 77 24.21 -5.39 5.58
CA ASP A 77 23.29 -6.44 6.06
C ASP A 77 21.90 -5.86 6.32
N LYS A 78 21.82 -4.64 6.87
CA LYS A 78 20.56 -3.92 7.06
C LYS A 78 19.90 -3.60 5.72
N GLN A 79 20.65 -3.09 4.75
CA GLN A 79 20.15 -2.78 3.40
C GLN A 79 19.61 -4.04 2.70
N ARG A 80 20.34 -5.16 2.77
CA ARG A 80 19.89 -6.45 2.22
C ARG A 80 18.64 -6.97 2.91
N ALA A 81 18.55 -6.82 4.23
CA ALA A 81 17.36 -7.22 4.98
C ALA A 81 16.14 -6.35 4.62
N GLU A 82 16.33 -5.04 4.43
CA GLU A 82 15.30 -4.11 3.96
C GLU A 82 14.81 -4.50 2.55
N GLU A 83 15.73 -4.78 1.61
CA GLU A 83 15.41 -5.21 0.24
C GLU A 83 14.67 -6.56 0.20
N LEU A 84 15.11 -7.56 0.99
CA LEU A 84 14.43 -8.84 1.09
C LEU A 84 13.02 -8.70 1.68
N ALA A 85 12.86 -7.85 2.70
CA ALA A 85 11.57 -7.59 3.31
C ALA A 85 10.61 -6.89 2.34
N GLU A 86 11.10 -5.94 1.54
CA GLU A 86 10.32 -5.27 0.49
C GLU A 86 9.84 -6.26 -0.57
N ARG A 87 10.77 -7.07 -1.11
CA ARG A 87 10.44 -8.12 -2.09
C ARG A 87 9.42 -9.13 -1.56
N GLN A 88 9.51 -9.50 -0.28
CA GLN A 88 8.54 -10.40 0.33
C GLN A 88 7.14 -9.77 0.42
N ARG A 89 7.04 -8.47 0.74
CA ARG A 89 5.77 -7.74 0.76
C ARG A 89 5.14 -7.64 -0.63
N GLU A 90 5.95 -7.40 -1.65
CA GLU A 90 5.49 -7.37 -3.04
C GLU A 90 4.92 -8.73 -3.47
N LEU A 91 5.65 -9.82 -3.22
CA LEU A 91 5.18 -11.17 -3.53
C LEU A 91 3.90 -11.54 -2.76
N GLU A 92 3.78 -11.12 -1.49
CA GLU A 92 2.56 -11.30 -0.72
C GLU A 92 1.39 -10.52 -1.34
N ARG A 93 1.63 -9.27 -1.75
CA ARG A 93 0.62 -8.42 -2.40
C ARG A 93 0.16 -9.02 -3.73
N GLU A 94 1.08 -9.44 -4.59
CA GLU A 94 0.74 -10.13 -5.84
C GLU A 94 -0.05 -11.41 -5.60
N ARG A 95 0.35 -12.22 -4.61
CA ARG A 95 -0.38 -13.42 -4.24
C ARG A 95 -1.80 -13.07 -3.81
N LEU A 96 -2.00 -12.01 -3.02
CA LEU A 96 -3.32 -11.59 -2.55
C LEU A 96 -4.19 -11.09 -3.70
N LEU A 97 -3.63 -10.31 -4.64
CA LEU A 97 -4.35 -9.88 -5.85
C LEU A 97 -4.79 -11.08 -6.70
N ARG A 98 -3.90 -12.06 -6.92
CA ARG A 98 -4.24 -13.27 -7.70
C ARG A 98 -5.22 -14.20 -7.00
N SER A 99 -5.15 -14.29 -5.67
CA SER A 99 -6.02 -15.15 -4.85
C SER A 99 -7.27 -14.47 -4.34
N GLN A 100 -7.51 -13.22 -4.75
CA GLN A 100 -8.71 -12.50 -4.41
C GLN A 100 -9.90 -13.15 -5.11
N ALA A 101 -10.58 -14.04 -4.37
CA ALA A 101 -11.80 -14.66 -4.84
C ALA A 101 -12.85 -13.58 -5.13
N SER A 102 -13.51 -13.68 -6.29
CA SER A 102 -14.69 -12.87 -6.62
C SER A 102 -15.79 -13.19 -5.61
N SER A 103 -15.84 -12.42 -4.53
CA SER A 103 -16.96 -12.47 -3.60
C SER A 103 -18.16 -11.82 -4.29
N PRO A 104 -19.35 -12.44 -4.24
CA PRO A 104 -20.54 -11.86 -4.85
C PRO A 104 -20.97 -10.54 -4.19
N ALA A 105 -20.41 -10.19 -3.03
CA ALA A 105 -20.62 -8.94 -2.31
C ALA A 105 -19.29 -8.34 -1.83
N SER A 106 -18.54 -7.80 -2.78
CA SER A 106 -17.26 -7.11 -2.56
C SER A 106 -17.32 -5.60 -2.80
N GLN A 107 -18.49 -5.07 -3.17
CA GLN A 107 -18.69 -3.64 -3.39
C GLN A 107 -19.00 -2.94 -2.07
N ALA A 108 -18.66 -1.66 -1.94
CA ALA A 108 -18.98 -0.89 -0.74
C ALA A 108 -19.61 0.44 -1.08
N CYS A 109 -20.72 0.76 -0.41
CA CYS A 109 -21.30 2.09 -0.47
C CYS A 109 -20.91 2.86 0.78
N PHE A 110 -20.67 4.16 0.62
CA PHE A 110 -20.25 5.08 1.66
C PHE A 110 -21.27 6.20 1.79
N TRP A 111 -21.58 6.58 3.02
CA TRP A 111 -22.29 7.81 3.30
C TRP A 111 -21.26 8.91 3.56
N CYS A 112 -21.29 9.94 2.72
CA CYS A 112 -20.52 11.17 2.85
C CYS A 112 -21.48 12.35 3.11
N ASP A 113 -21.06 13.28 3.97
CA ASP A 113 -21.68 14.61 4.04
C ASP A 113 -21.12 15.53 2.94
N GLY A 114 -21.69 16.73 2.78
CA GLY A 114 -21.31 17.63 1.68
C GLY A 114 -19.84 18.05 1.68
N GLU A 115 -19.24 18.31 2.85
CA GLU A 115 -17.81 18.65 2.92
C GLU A 115 -16.91 17.47 2.58
N GLU A 116 -17.28 16.28 3.05
CA GLU A 116 -16.57 15.05 2.72
C GLU A 116 -16.70 14.71 1.24
N LEU A 117 -17.88 14.93 0.65
CA LEU A 117 -18.18 14.62 -0.74
C LEU A 117 -17.21 15.33 -1.69
N GLU A 118 -16.99 16.62 -1.48
CA GLU A 118 -16.04 17.39 -2.28
C GLU A 118 -14.60 16.87 -2.14
N LYS A 119 -14.18 16.48 -0.94
CA LYS A 119 -12.86 15.90 -0.71
C LYS A 119 -12.70 14.56 -1.43
N VAL A 120 -13.73 13.71 -1.36
CA VAL A 120 -13.74 12.40 -2.03
C VAL A 120 -13.60 12.58 -3.54
N PHE A 121 -14.32 13.53 -4.16
CA PHE A 121 -14.23 13.74 -5.61
C PHE A 121 -13.02 14.56 -6.06
N ALA A 122 -12.42 15.37 -5.18
CA ALA A 122 -11.15 16.04 -5.47
C ALA A 122 -9.98 15.05 -5.45
N GLU A 123 -9.93 14.16 -4.45
CA GLU A 123 -8.82 13.22 -4.25
C GLU A 123 -9.07 11.84 -4.87
N TRP A 124 -10.30 11.55 -5.28
CA TRP A 124 -10.77 10.23 -5.72
C TRP A 124 -10.35 9.11 -4.77
N ARG A 125 -10.55 9.33 -3.47
CA ARG A 125 -10.37 8.32 -2.43
C ARG A 125 -11.37 8.51 -1.32
N VAL A 126 -11.77 7.43 -0.68
CA VAL A 126 -12.71 7.47 0.45
C VAL A 126 -12.09 6.85 1.69
N PHE A 127 -12.33 7.49 2.84
CA PHE A 127 -11.90 6.97 4.13
C PHE A 127 -12.96 6.03 4.72
N THR A 128 -12.55 4.85 5.19
CA THR A 128 -13.44 3.78 5.65
C THR A 128 -14.08 4.04 7.02
N GLY A 129 -13.56 5.02 7.75
CA GLY A 129 -13.96 5.36 9.11
C GLY A 129 -13.13 4.63 10.17
N LEU A 130 -13.34 5.02 11.42
CA LEU A 130 -12.64 4.46 12.58
C LEU A 130 -13.51 3.45 13.33
N ARG A 131 -12.87 2.41 13.87
CA ARG A 131 -13.52 1.52 14.85
C ARG A 131 -13.86 2.31 16.11
N LYS A 132 -15.13 2.25 16.51
CA LYS A 132 -15.65 3.00 17.67
C LYS A 132 -15.41 2.29 19.01
N SER A 133 -15.13 0.98 19.01
CA SER A 133 -15.00 0.18 20.23
C SER A 133 -14.11 -1.05 20.03
N GLY A 134 -13.76 -1.71 21.13
CA GLY A 134 -12.90 -2.89 21.16
C GLY A 134 -11.40 -2.57 21.24
N GLN A 135 -10.56 -3.61 21.17
CA GLN A 135 -9.09 -3.48 21.25
C GLN A 135 -8.49 -2.63 20.12
N ASP A 136 -9.20 -2.52 18.99
CA ASP A 136 -8.82 -1.74 17.82
C ASP A 136 -9.56 -0.39 17.72
N ALA A 137 -10.14 0.10 18.82
CA ALA A 137 -10.78 1.42 18.84
C ALA A 137 -9.79 2.51 18.38
N GLY A 138 -10.27 3.42 17.53
CA GLY A 138 -9.46 4.48 16.94
C GLY A 138 -8.59 4.05 15.74
N LYS A 139 -8.52 2.76 15.40
CA LYS A 139 -7.88 2.31 14.16
C LYS A 139 -8.86 2.35 12.98
N PRO A 140 -8.38 2.56 11.74
CA PRO A 140 -9.22 2.47 10.56
C PRO A 140 -9.91 1.09 10.41
N VAL A 141 -11.10 1.11 9.80
CA VAL A 141 -11.85 -0.10 9.47
C VAL A 141 -11.28 -0.70 8.18
N ARG A 142 -10.73 -1.91 8.25
CA ARG A 142 -10.24 -2.61 7.04
C ARG A 142 -11.38 -3.28 6.30
N LEU A 143 -11.57 -2.92 5.04
CA LEU A 143 -12.57 -3.56 4.16
C LEU A 143 -11.98 -4.76 3.43
N VAL A 144 -11.79 -5.86 4.18
CA VAL A 144 -11.06 -7.06 3.73
C VAL A 144 -11.64 -7.78 2.51
N ARG A 145 -12.91 -7.53 2.14
CA ARG A 145 -13.53 -8.11 0.94
C ARG A 145 -13.26 -7.31 -0.32
N MET A 146 -12.88 -6.04 -0.17
CA MET A 146 -12.61 -5.17 -1.29
C MET A 146 -11.21 -5.41 -1.86
N GLY A 147 -11.07 -5.20 -3.16
CA GLY A 147 -9.79 -5.11 -3.88
C GLY A 147 -9.99 -4.47 -5.23
N ASN A 148 -9.13 -4.79 -6.19
CA ASN A 148 -9.09 -4.13 -7.49
C ASN A 148 -10.33 -4.33 -8.39
N ASN A 149 -11.18 -5.31 -8.09
CA ASN A 149 -12.48 -5.52 -8.77
C ASN A 149 -13.66 -4.85 -8.06
N SER A 150 -13.40 -4.13 -6.96
CA SER A 150 -14.41 -3.53 -6.11
C SER A 150 -14.55 -2.05 -6.41
N ALA A 151 -15.78 -1.54 -6.38
CA ALA A 151 -16.11 -0.16 -6.57
C ALA A 151 -16.71 0.45 -5.30
N CYS A 152 -16.39 1.72 -5.10
CA CYS A 152 -16.88 2.58 -4.04
C CYS A 152 -18.07 3.37 -4.58
N LEU A 153 -19.26 3.11 -4.05
CA LEU A 153 -20.45 3.92 -4.30
C LEU A 153 -20.51 5.06 -3.30
N ILE A 154 -20.56 6.30 -3.75
CA ILE A 154 -20.65 7.46 -2.88
C ILE A 154 -22.10 7.92 -2.84
N THR A 155 -22.65 7.92 -1.63
CA THR A 155 -24.04 8.31 -1.39
C THR A 155 -24.08 9.50 -0.45
N GLU A 156 -25.09 10.32 -0.65
CA GLU A 156 -25.38 11.45 0.20
C GLU A 156 -26.85 11.46 0.59
N ARG A 157 -27.14 12.19 1.66
CA ARG A 157 -28.50 12.47 2.09
C ARG A 157 -28.50 13.82 2.77
N GLU A 158 -29.21 14.77 2.17
CA GLU A 158 -29.33 16.11 2.74
C GLU A 158 -30.06 16.06 4.08
N GLN A 159 -29.79 17.06 4.93
CA GLN A 159 -30.42 17.16 6.22
C GLN A 159 -31.93 17.40 6.07
N GLY A 160 -32.73 16.51 6.65
CA GLY A 160 -34.20 16.60 6.60
C GLY A 160 -34.86 15.76 5.52
N MET A 161 -34.10 15.18 4.59
CA MET A 161 -34.63 14.20 3.62
C MET A 161 -34.91 12.84 4.26
N ALA A 162 -35.95 12.16 3.78
CA ALA A 162 -36.23 10.80 4.18
C ALA A 162 -35.09 9.88 3.75
N GLU A 163 -34.89 8.78 4.48
CA GLU A 163 -33.78 7.87 4.17
C GLU A 163 -33.96 7.19 2.80
N GLU A 164 -35.20 6.93 2.39
CA GLU A 164 -35.55 6.39 1.07
C GLU A 164 -35.13 7.29 -0.11
N ASP A 165 -34.97 8.59 0.14
CA ASP A 165 -34.51 9.58 -0.84
C ASP A 165 -32.98 9.70 -0.92
N ARG A 166 -32.23 8.83 -0.23
CA ARG A 166 -30.75 8.78 -0.32
C ARG A 166 -30.31 8.64 -1.79
N ARG A 167 -29.51 9.58 -2.26
CA ARG A 167 -29.04 9.66 -3.64
C ARG A 167 -27.64 9.10 -3.80
N ILE A 168 -27.33 8.65 -5.00
CA ILE A 168 -25.98 8.27 -5.41
C ILE A 168 -25.34 9.49 -6.07
N ALA A 169 -24.28 10.02 -5.44
CA ALA A 169 -23.55 11.20 -5.90
C ALA A 169 -22.38 10.84 -6.85
N GLY A 170 -21.90 9.60 -6.80
CA GLY A 170 -20.84 9.14 -7.67
C GLY A 170 -20.40 7.72 -7.41
N VAL A 171 -19.48 7.24 -8.25
CA VAL A 171 -18.91 5.90 -8.16
C VAL A 171 -17.48 5.91 -8.70
N PHE A 172 -16.59 5.16 -8.07
CA PHE A 172 -15.27 4.87 -8.63
C PHE A 172 -14.84 3.44 -8.36
N LEU A 173 -14.12 2.84 -9.30
CA LEU A 173 -13.46 1.55 -9.08
C LEU A 173 -12.26 1.77 -8.15
N ALA A 174 -11.97 0.84 -7.25
CA ALA A 174 -10.75 0.88 -6.46
C ALA A 174 -9.52 0.80 -7.38
N ASP A 175 -8.40 1.39 -6.93
CA ASP A 175 -7.12 1.32 -7.64
C ASP A 175 -6.72 -0.13 -7.97
N GLU A 176 -6.07 -0.33 -9.11
CA GLU A 176 -5.70 -1.67 -9.61
C GLU A 176 -4.81 -2.45 -8.64
N THR A 177 -4.09 -1.72 -7.78
CA THR A 177 -3.17 -2.28 -6.80
C THR A 177 -3.81 -2.42 -5.42
N PHE A 178 -5.05 -1.99 -5.23
CA PHE A 178 -5.72 -1.99 -3.94
C PHE A 178 -6.02 -3.41 -3.43
N VAL A 179 -5.63 -3.67 -2.18
CA VAL A 179 -5.91 -4.93 -1.46
C VAL A 179 -6.48 -4.59 -0.10
N GLY A 180 -7.78 -4.81 0.10
CA GLY A 180 -8.48 -4.39 1.32
C GLY A 180 -7.93 -5.03 2.61
N LYS A 181 -7.29 -6.20 2.53
CA LYS A 181 -6.62 -6.86 3.67
C LYS A 181 -5.38 -6.11 4.16
N LEU A 182 -4.71 -5.37 3.27
CA LEU A 182 -3.48 -4.61 3.54
C LEU A 182 -3.76 -3.11 3.80
N CYS A 183 -5.01 -2.67 3.78
CA CYS A 183 -5.39 -1.27 3.97
C CYS A 183 -5.32 -0.89 5.45
N ASP A 184 -4.18 -0.37 5.89
CA ASP A 184 -3.92 0.04 7.27
C ASP A 184 -4.27 1.50 7.56
N ASP A 185 -4.22 2.35 6.55
CA ASP A 185 -4.51 3.79 6.64
C ASP A 185 -6.01 4.12 6.55
N GLY A 186 -6.82 3.16 6.11
CA GLY A 186 -8.26 3.32 5.92
C GLY A 186 -8.66 4.06 4.65
N TYR A 187 -7.74 4.34 3.73
CA TYR A 187 -8.07 5.01 2.48
C TYR A 187 -8.19 4.00 1.35
N ILE A 188 -9.25 4.14 0.56
CA ILE A 188 -9.45 3.38 -0.67
C ILE A 188 -9.23 4.35 -1.83
N PRO A 189 -8.05 4.32 -2.48
CA PRO A 189 -7.82 5.11 -3.68
C PRO A 189 -8.66 4.59 -4.84
N GLY A 190 -9.11 5.51 -5.68
CA GLY A 190 -9.85 5.23 -6.89
C GLY A 190 -8.94 5.05 -8.10
N HIS A 191 -9.41 4.24 -9.03
CA HIS A 191 -8.79 3.98 -10.30
C HIS A 191 -8.66 5.28 -11.12
N PRO A 192 -7.54 5.51 -11.84
CA PRO A 192 -7.29 6.77 -12.54
C PRO A 192 -8.33 7.09 -13.65
N LYS A 193 -8.83 6.06 -14.34
CA LYS A 193 -9.85 6.15 -15.41
C LYS A 193 -11.30 5.98 -14.91
N TYR A 194 -11.62 4.86 -14.26
CA TYR A 194 -12.99 4.45 -13.94
C TYR A 194 -13.57 5.14 -12.70
N ARG A 195 -13.99 6.39 -12.90
CA ARG A 195 -14.50 7.27 -11.85
C ARG A 195 -15.53 8.24 -12.42
N LEU A 196 -16.69 8.33 -11.79
CA LEU A 196 -17.84 9.10 -12.25
C LEU A 196 -18.39 9.91 -11.07
N ARG A 197 -18.46 11.24 -11.25
CA ARG A 197 -19.20 12.15 -10.38
C ARG A 197 -20.48 12.51 -11.11
N PHE A 198 -21.60 12.46 -10.40
CA PHE A 198 -22.91 12.77 -10.96
C PHE A 198 -23.28 14.23 -10.70
N SER A 199 -24.02 14.83 -11.63
CA SER A 199 -24.67 16.12 -11.38
C SER A 199 -25.81 15.96 -10.37
N GLU A 200 -26.32 17.08 -9.86
CA GLU A 200 -27.47 17.06 -8.95
C GLU A 200 -28.70 16.41 -9.61
N GLU A 201 -28.94 16.72 -10.88
CA GLU A 201 -30.06 16.17 -11.67
C GLU A 201 -29.89 14.67 -11.93
N GLU A 202 -28.66 14.22 -12.20
CA GLU A 202 -28.35 12.79 -12.35
C GLU A 202 -28.53 12.05 -11.01
N SER A 203 -28.00 12.60 -9.93
CA SER A 203 -28.06 12.05 -8.56
C SER A 203 -29.50 11.86 -8.08
N GLN A 204 -30.39 12.81 -8.38
CA GLN A 204 -31.82 12.74 -8.07
C GLN A 204 -32.54 11.54 -8.72
N ARG A 205 -32.04 11.05 -9.85
CA ARG A 205 -32.60 9.89 -10.57
C ARG A 205 -32.03 8.55 -10.08
N LEU A 206 -30.94 8.59 -9.32
CA LEU A 206 -30.20 7.40 -8.85
C LEU A 206 -30.39 7.20 -7.33
N LEU A 207 -31.61 6.83 -6.92
CA LEU A 207 -31.89 6.53 -5.51
C LEU A 207 -31.25 5.20 -5.09
N PHE A 208 -30.45 5.23 -4.03
CA PHE A 208 -29.70 4.06 -3.53
C PHE A 208 -30.61 2.85 -3.23
N TRP A 209 -31.79 3.12 -2.65
CA TRP A 209 -32.74 2.08 -2.23
C TRP A 209 -33.52 1.43 -3.38
N ASN A 210 -33.39 1.92 -4.61
CA ASN A 210 -33.86 1.18 -5.79
C ASN A 210 -33.04 -0.09 -6.04
N TYR A 211 -31.77 -0.11 -5.61
CA TYR A 211 -30.83 -1.20 -5.87
C TYR A 211 -30.59 -2.06 -4.63
N TYR A 212 -30.31 -1.41 -3.49
CA TYR A 212 -29.94 -2.10 -2.26
C TYR A 212 -31.17 -2.64 -1.52
N CYS A 213 -31.08 -3.87 -1.00
CA CYS A 213 -31.98 -4.38 0.02
C CYS A 213 -31.23 -5.16 1.10
N ASP A 214 -31.64 -5.04 2.36
CA ASP A 214 -31.19 -5.98 3.40
C ASP A 214 -32.00 -7.27 3.28
N GLU A 215 -31.35 -8.41 3.06
CA GLU A 215 -32.05 -9.70 2.89
C GLU A 215 -32.92 -10.08 4.08
N ARG A 216 -32.55 -9.65 5.30
CA ARG A 216 -33.31 -9.91 6.53
C ARG A 216 -34.52 -8.99 6.66
N TYR A 217 -34.42 -7.78 6.12
CA TYR A 217 -35.44 -6.74 6.19
C TYR A 217 -35.63 -6.09 4.81
N PRO A 218 -36.20 -6.83 3.83
CA PRO A 218 -36.16 -6.46 2.42
C PRO A 218 -37.03 -5.25 2.06
N LEU A 219 -37.88 -4.79 2.97
CA LEU A 219 -38.71 -3.59 2.83
C LEU A 219 -38.16 -2.41 3.64
N ASN A 220 -37.01 -2.57 4.29
CA ASN A 220 -36.48 -1.56 5.18
C ASN A 220 -35.52 -0.65 4.41
N THR A 221 -35.77 0.65 4.48
CA THR A 221 -34.95 1.72 3.88
C THR A 221 -34.13 2.46 4.95
N THR A 222 -33.73 1.81 6.05
CA THR A 222 -32.97 2.47 7.14
C THR A 222 -31.46 2.28 7.07
N TRP A 223 -30.72 3.39 7.24
CA TRP A 223 -29.28 3.41 7.49
C TRP A 223 -28.98 3.66 8.97
N ASN A 224 -28.96 2.59 9.75
CA ASN A 224 -28.89 2.65 11.21
C ASN A 224 -27.49 2.92 11.79
N ARG A 225 -26.43 2.31 11.22
CA ARG A 225 -25.08 2.35 11.77
C ARG A 225 -24.02 2.20 10.69
N GLY A 226 -22.87 2.80 10.96
CA GLY A 226 -21.68 2.67 10.14
C GLY A 226 -21.62 3.69 9.02
N ARG A 227 -20.40 3.91 8.53
CA ARG A 227 -20.13 4.81 7.41
C ARG A 227 -20.36 4.13 6.05
N HIS A 228 -20.24 2.81 6.02
CA HIS A 228 -20.31 2.03 4.81
C HIS A 228 -21.15 0.78 4.98
N ARG A 229 -21.58 0.20 3.85
CA ARG A 229 -22.16 -1.14 3.78
C ARG A 229 -21.56 -1.90 2.60
N TYR A 230 -21.30 -3.19 2.81
CA TYR A 230 -21.04 -4.08 1.69
C TYR A 230 -22.31 -4.33 0.92
N PHE A 231 -22.18 -4.51 -0.39
CA PHE A 231 -23.30 -4.84 -1.24
C PHE A 231 -22.89 -5.68 -2.45
N HIS A 232 -23.88 -6.25 -3.13
CA HIS A 232 -23.64 -7.24 -4.19
C HIS A 232 -23.08 -6.63 -5.48
N ASN A 233 -22.21 -7.37 -6.16
CA ASN A 233 -21.60 -6.96 -7.43
C ASN A 233 -22.69 -6.73 -8.50
N ILE A 234 -23.76 -7.53 -8.48
CA ILE A 234 -24.90 -7.36 -9.39
C ILE A 234 -25.59 -6.01 -9.20
N TRP A 235 -25.73 -5.50 -7.99
CA TRP A 235 -26.34 -4.18 -7.78
C TRP A 235 -25.45 -3.06 -8.28
N MET A 236 -24.12 -3.19 -8.20
CA MET A 236 -23.21 -2.21 -8.81
C MET A 236 -23.34 -2.24 -10.34
N ALA A 237 -23.42 -3.43 -10.93
CA ALA A 237 -23.63 -3.58 -12.37
C ALA A 237 -24.97 -2.98 -12.82
N GLN A 238 -26.04 -3.14 -12.03
CA GLN A 238 -27.34 -2.48 -12.27
C GLN A 238 -27.21 -0.96 -12.26
N ILE A 239 -26.53 -0.40 -11.26
CA ILE A 239 -26.30 1.05 -11.16
C ILE A 239 -25.53 1.55 -12.38
N LEU A 240 -24.42 0.89 -12.75
CA LEU A 240 -23.61 1.29 -13.90
C LEU A 240 -24.38 1.20 -15.22
N ARG A 241 -25.23 0.18 -15.40
CA ARG A 241 -26.13 0.08 -16.57
C ARG A 241 -27.12 1.23 -16.65
N ASP A 242 -27.71 1.60 -15.51
CA ASP A 242 -28.66 2.71 -15.45
C ASP A 242 -27.92 4.05 -15.69
N VAL A 243 -26.67 4.19 -15.23
CA VAL A 243 -25.81 5.34 -15.52
C VAL A 243 -25.48 5.45 -17.01
N VAL A 244 -25.20 4.34 -17.71
CA VAL A 244 -25.05 4.33 -19.18
C VAL A 244 -26.31 4.87 -19.86
N SER A 245 -27.47 4.42 -19.40
CA SER A 245 -28.77 4.87 -19.95
C SER A 245 -29.05 6.34 -19.65
N LEU A 246 -28.65 6.80 -18.45
CA LEU A 246 -28.80 8.18 -18.00
C LEU A 246 -27.94 9.16 -18.80
N ARG A 247 -26.74 8.72 -19.21
CA ARG A 247 -25.76 9.50 -19.96
C ARG A 247 -25.81 9.28 -21.47
N ALA A 248 -26.80 8.58 -21.99
CA ALA A 248 -26.97 8.40 -23.42
C ALA A 248 -27.02 9.75 -24.14
N GLU A 249 -26.28 9.87 -25.25
CA GLU A 249 -26.15 11.08 -26.07
C GLU A 249 -25.52 12.27 -25.35
N THR A 250 -24.73 12.01 -24.29
CA THR A 250 -23.94 13.02 -23.57
C THR A 250 -22.45 12.77 -23.71
N GLU A 251 -21.61 13.77 -23.39
CA GLU A 251 -20.15 13.61 -23.40
C GLU A 251 -19.64 12.51 -22.44
N GLY A 252 -20.42 12.16 -21.41
CA GLY A 252 -20.07 11.14 -20.42
C GLY A 252 -20.46 9.71 -20.80
N GLU A 253 -21.09 9.51 -21.96
CA GLU A 253 -21.62 8.20 -22.38
C GLU A 253 -20.52 7.15 -22.53
N GLU A 254 -19.44 7.49 -23.23
CA GLU A 254 -18.38 6.53 -23.57
C GLU A 254 -17.69 6.02 -22.31
N LEU A 255 -17.32 6.93 -21.39
CA LEU A 255 -16.70 6.54 -20.13
C LEU A 255 -17.65 5.68 -19.27
N ALA A 256 -18.96 5.98 -19.27
CA ALA A 256 -19.94 5.17 -18.56
C ALA A 256 -20.03 3.74 -19.14
N LYS A 257 -20.04 3.62 -20.48
CA LYS A 257 -20.06 2.32 -21.19
C LYS A 257 -18.80 1.51 -20.91
N GLU A 258 -17.63 2.13 -21.06
CA GLU A 258 -16.35 1.49 -20.77
C GLU A 258 -16.26 1.04 -19.31
N PHE A 259 -16.69 1.89 -18.36
CA PHE A 259 -16.68 1.51 -16.95
C PHE A 259 -17.64 0.35 -16.68
N PHE A 260 -18.87 0.39 -17.19
CA PHE A 260 -19.81 -0.72 -17.06
C PHE A 260 -19.23 -2.04 -17.59
N GLN A 261 -18.69 -2.04 -18.81
CA GLN A 261 -18.08 -3.22 -19.43
C GLN A 261 -16.90 -3.74 -18.62
N HIS A 262 -15.96 -2.86 -18.27
CA HIS A 262 -14.78 -3.23 -17.49
C HIS A 262 -15.14 -3.80 -16.11
N PHE A 263 -16.13 -3.20 -15.43
CA PHE A 263 -16.62 -3.70 -14.15
C PHE A 263 -17.21 -5.12 -14.28
N CYS A 264 -18.01 -5.34 -15.33
CA CYS A 264 -18.60 -6.64 -15.63
C CYS A 264 -17.53 -7.70 -15.92
N GLU A 265 -16.50 -7.37 -16.70
CA GLU A 265 -15.36 -8.26 -16.98
C GLU A 265 -14.61 -8.66 -15.70
N LEU A 266 -14.24 -7.68 -14.88
CA LEU A 266 -13.52 -7.89 -13.62
C LEU A 266 -14.31 -8.74 -12.60
N ASN A 267 -15.64 -8.67 -12.66
CA ASN A 267 -16.53 -9.38 -11.73
C ASN A 267 -17.18 -10.62 -12.35
N HIS A 268 -16.84 -10.98 -13.58
CA HIS A 268 -17.42 -12.11 -14.34
C HIS A 268 -18.96 -12.05 -14.41
N ILE A 269 -19.50 -10.86 -14.69
CA ILE A 269 -20.94 -10.61 -14.83
C ILE A 269 -21.27 -10.52 -16.32
N ASP A 270 -22.24 -11.32 -16.76
CA ASP A 270 -22.83 -11.22 -18.09
C ASP A 270 -23.79 -10.01 -18.13
N GLY A 271 -23.37 -8.94 -18.81
CA GLY A 271 -24.11 -7.67 -18.88
C GLY A 271 -25.54 -7.80 -19.40
N GLU A 272 -25.78 -8.76 -20.31
CA GLU A 272 -27.09 -9.01 -20.91
C GLU A 272 -28.06 -9.75 -19.96
N LYS A 273 -27.52 -10.42 -18.93
CA LYS A 273 -28.29 -11.20 -17.96
C LYS A 273 -28.49 -10.50 -16.62
N ILE A 274 -28.16 -9.21 -16.53
CA ILE A 274 -28.34 -8.44 -15.29
C ILE A 274 -29.85 -8.25 -15.04
N PRO A 275 -30.40 -8.71 -13.90
CA PRO A 275 -31.82 -8.53 -13.59
C PRO A 275 -32.17 -7.04 -13.41
N PRO A 276 -33.45 -6.65 -13.48
CA PRO A 276 -33.87 -5.31 -13.10
C PRO A 276 -33.58 -5.04 -11.61
N PRO A 277 -33.38 -3.77 -11.20
CA PRO A 277 -33.26 -3.40 -9.80
C PRO A 277 -34.47 -3.90 -8.99
N ASN A 278 -34.20 -4.40 -7.79
CA ASN A 278 -35.23 -4.95 -6.89
C ASN A 278 -34.89 -4.63 -5.42
N GLY A 279 -34.42 -3.41 -5.17
CA GLY A 279 -34.08 -2.89 -3.85
C GLY A 279 -35.32 -2.61 -2.99
N SER A 280 -35.08 -2.18 -1.74
CA SER A 280 -36.15 -1.99 -0.74
C SER A 280 -37.27 -1.07 -1.23
N LEU A 281 -36.93 0.04 -1.91
CA LEU A 281 -37.90 1.03 -2.35
C LEU A 281 -38.80 0.51 -3.49
N ILE A 282 -38.25 -0.30 -4.40
CA ILE A 282 -39.04 -0.93 -5.48
C ILE A 282 -40.01 -1.95 -4.90
N ARG A 283 -39.57 -2.75 -3.94
CA ARG A 283 -40.40 -3.77 -3.28
C ARG A 283 -41.55 -3.15 -2.48
N GLN A 284 -41.29 -2.04 -1.77
CA GLN A 284 -42.34 -1.29 -1.07
C GLN A 284 -43.42 -0.81 -2.04
N LYS A 285 -43.03 -0.18 -3.15
CA LYS A 285 -43.97 0.31 -4.17
C LYS A 285 -44.80 -0.82 -4.79
N ALA A 286 -44.19 -1.98 -5.04
CA ALA A 286 -44.87 -3.15 -5.55
C ALA A 286 -45.90 -3.75 -4.58
N GLN A 287 -45.73 -3.57 -3.26
CA GLN A 287 -46.71 -4.00 -2.26
C GLN A 287 -47.83 -2.98 -2.02
N ALA A 288 -47.58 -1.71 -2.34
CA ALA A 288 -48.55 -0.64 -2.22
C ALA A 288 -49.47 -0.48 -3.45
N SER A 289 -49.13 -1.18 -4.55
CA SER A 289 -49.89 -1.21 -5.82
C SER A 289 -50.80 -2.42 -5.87
#